data_AF-A0A7Y9SPI1-F1
#
_entry.id   AF-A0A7Y9SPI1-F1
#
_cell.length_a   1.000
_cell.length_b   1.000
_cell.length_c   1.000
_cell.angle_alpha   90.00
_cell.angle_beta   90.00
_cell.angle_gamma   90.00
#
_symmetry.space_group_name_H-M   'P 1'
#
loop_
_entity.id
_entity.type
_entity.pdbx_description
1 polymer ?
#
loop_
_entity_poly.entity_id
_entity_poly.type
_entity_poly.pdbx_seq_one_letter_code
_entity_poly.pdbx_strand_id
1 'polypeptide(L)'
;MRLLPPLLSLLLVAGAPAAHALTPPQMVPIGQLRPADSAQGVVFEGVVTARVQAGGDGYLVQDAGDGDPLTADALLVQGDADASLVPGDRVRVWGELAPRRAASLASAGTPFAGRSVRAAGHTVLARAQPLPLQVLDAVPADWSALAGMRVRIDAPLTVVDTDALAKAGELGVAFGGRLWQPSEIAAPGSAELAATNADNARRLLLLDEAGTHAPDSLPAYLGSGEATAAPRAGTTLQGVEGIVGGVVEGAARLYPTAPLQLAPPPAPAPPQVAGTLRVAAFNLENFFNGDGRGGGFPTLRGARNAAEFQAQLAKLVATIRPLQADVAALMELENDGYGPTSAIATLVAALNAGDGGDWRFVDAGRGPGDNPIRVGLIYRASRVSPVGKPAVLEGGPFAAHSRVPLAQAFRRGTGQPFVVVANHFKSKGCGDAAGDDADRGDGQGCWNATRTDSARRLDAWLRSDPTGSGSTVSVLLGDFNAYAMEDPLRLLRDAGWRDALAQAHVEQPYSFIYRGLSGRLDHALLSPALAPLLRGAAEWHINADSPDADGYRERNLPGPWRSSDHDPLLLGFEL
;
A
#
# COMPACT_ATOMS: atom_id res chain seq x y z
N MET A 1 69.60 -4.37 -88.29
CA MET A 1 69.02 -4.28 -89.64
C MET A 1 67.58 -4.76 -89.57
N ARG A 2 66.61 -3.86 -89.83
CA ARG A 2 65.19 -4.11 -90.17
C ARG A 2 64.32 -4.74 -89.06
N LEU A 3 63.06 -4.38 -88.81
CA LEU A 3 62.11 -3.36 -89.28
C LEU A 3 60.96 -3.31 -88.22
N LEU A 4 60.17 -2.25 -88.28
CA LEU A 4 59.14 -1.72 -87.34
C LEU A 4 57.73 -2.41 -87.53
N PRO A 5 56.60 -2.00 -86.88
CA PRO A 5 55.60 -2.76 -86.08
C PRO A 5 54.21 -2.88 -86.82
N PRO A 6 52.97 -2.75 -86.24
CA PRO A 6 52.38 -2.98 -84.89
C PRO A 6 51.06 -3.81 -84.91
N LEU A 7 50.45 -4.12 -83.74
CA LEU A 7 49.04 -3.77 -83.48
C LEU A 7 48.63 -3.96 -82.00
N LEU A 8 48.04 -2.86 -81.52
CA LEU A 8 47.47 -2.61 -80.21
C LEU A 8 46.15 -3.38 -80.03
N SER A 9 45.90 -3.96 -78.86
CA SER A 9 44.53 -4.18 -78.34
C SER A 9 44.59 -4.31 -76.82
N LEU A 10 44.06 -3.27 -76.15
CA LEU A 10 43.75 -3.23 -74.72
C LEU A 10 42.67 -4.28 -74.40
N LEU A 11 42.89 -5.10 -73.37
CA LEU A 11 41.80 -5.74 -72.64
C LEU A 11 42.10 -5.63 -71.14
N LEU A 12 41.33 -4.76 -70.48
CA LEU A 12 41.18 -4.73 -69.03
C LEU A 12 40.57 -6.07 -68.59
N VAL A 13 41.29 -6.82 -67.76
CA VAL A 13 40.69 -7.83 -66.89
C VAL A 13 40.71 -7.26 -65.48
N ALA A 14 39.55 -6.78 -65.06
CA ALA A 14 39.29 -6.40 -63.68
C ALA A 14 39.40 -7.64 -62.79
N GLY A 15 40.22 -7.56 -61.74
CA GLY A 15 40.24 -8.55 -60.68
C GLY A 15 38.90 -8.56 -59.95
N ALA A 16 38.21 -9.71 -59.99
CA ALA A 16 37.10 -9.96 -59.09
C ALA A 16 37.64 -10.04 -57.66
N PRO A 17 37.07 -9.32 -56.67
CA PRO A 17 37.38 -9.58 -55.28
C PRO A 17 36.86 -10.98 -54.95
N ALA A 18 37.69 -11.78 -54.29
CA ALA A 18 37.26 -13.03 -53.68
C ALA A 18 36.09 -12.71 -52.75
N ALA A 19 34.89 -13.16 -53.13
CA ALA A 19 33.75 -13.21 -52.23
C ALA A 19 34.18 -14.06 -51.03
N HIS A 20 34.50 -13.40 -49.91
CA HIS A 20 34.46 -14.07 -48.63
C HIS A 20 33.02 -14.58 -48.52
N ALA A 21 32.85 -15.90 -48.63
CA ALA A 21 31.59 -16.52 -48.30
C ALA A 21 31.33 -16.17 -46.83
N LEU A 22 30.49 -15.16 -46.60
CA LEU A 22 29.96 -14.85 -45.28
C LEU A 22 29.30 -16.14 -44.81
N THR A 23 29.96 -16.81 -43.87
CA THR A 23 29.38 -18.00 -43.23
C THR A 23 28.08 -17.51 -42.60
N PRO A 24 26.91 -18.13 -42.89
CA PRO A 24 25.67 -17.66 -42.31
C PRO A 24 25.81 -17.64 -40.79
N PRO A 25 25.34 -16.57 -40.11
CA PRO A 25 25.48 -16.48 -38.67
C PRO A 25 24.90 -17.73 -38.01
N GLN A 26 25.60 -18.26 -37.02
CA GLN A 26 25.19 -19.47 -36.32
C GLN A 26 23.84 -19.22 -35.64
N MET A 27 22.94 -20.22 -35.68
CA MET A 27 21.72 -20.20 -34.90
C MET A 27 22.07 -20.31 -33.41
N VAL A 28 21.65 -19.35 -32.60
CA VAL A 28 21.94 -19.30 -31.16
C VAL A 28 20.63 -19.26 -30.36
N PRO A 29 20.48 -20.08 -29.29
CA PRO A 29 19.36 -19.95 -28.36
C PRO A 29 19.30 -18.57 -27.72
N ILE A 30 18.11 -18.06 -27.43
CA ILE A 30 17.90 -16.69 -26.96
C ILE A 30 18.64 -16.44 -25.64
N GLY A 31 18.57 -17.37 -24.67
CA GLY A 31 19.29 -17.27 -23.39
C GLY A 31 20.80 -17.06 -23.56
N GLN A 32 21.39 -17.70 -24.58
CA GLN A 32 22.83 -17.71 -24.86
C GLN A 32 23.34 -16.47 -25.61
N LEU A 33 22.47 -15.63 -26.19
CA LEU A 33 22.88 -14.42 -26.92
C LEU A 33 23.67 -13.46 -26.02
N ARG A 34 24.89 -13.11 -26.42
CA ARG A 34 25.78 -12.19 -25.68
C ARG A 34 25.98 -10.87 -26.47
N PRO A 35 26.26 -9.74 -25.79
CA PRO A 35 26.60 -8.49 -26.48
C PRO A 35 27.78 -8.59 -27.46
N ALA A 36 28.70 -9.54 -27.24
CA ALA A 36 29.80 -9.80 -28.17
C ALA A 36 29.31 -10.31 -29.54
N ASP A 37 28.10 -10.87 -29.62
CA ASP A 37 27.53 -11.42 -30.86
C ASP A 37 27.01 -10.31 -31.80
N SER A 38 26.83 -9.08 -31.30
CA SER A 38 26.33 -7.93 -32.10
C SER A 38 27.22 -7.62 -33.31
N ALA A 39 28.53 -7.86 -33.22
CA ALA A 39 29.48 -7.57 -34.31
C ALA A 39 29.34 -8.52 -35.52
N GLN A 40 28.70 -9.69 -35.34
CA GLN A 40 28.52 -10.70 -36.39
C GLN A 40 27.06 -10.81 -36.87
N GLY A 41 26.15 -10.08 -36.23
CA GLY A 41 24.71 -10.27 -36.38
C GLY A 41 24.24 -11.54 -35.64
N VAL A 42 23.02 -11.50 -35.12
CA VAL A 42 22.43 -12.64 -34.40
C VAL A 42 21.37 -13.32 -35.26
N VAL A 43 21.26 -14.64 -35.16
CA VAL A 43 20.17 -15.43 -35.74
C VAL A 43 19.63 -16.34 -34.66
N PHE A 44 18.32 -16.28 -34.42
CA PHE A 44 17.64 -17.11 -33.43
C PHE A 44 16.24 -17.53 -33.91
N GLU A 45 15.70 -18.56 -33.27
CA GLU A 45 14.33 -19.04 -33.48
C GLU A 45 13.55 -18.97 -32.18
N GLY A 46 12.26 -18.68 -32.27
CA GLY A 46 11.36 -18.73 -31.13
C GLY A 46 9.92 -18.54 -31.57
N VAL A 47 9.01 -18.52 -30.60
CA VAL A 47 7.59 -18.29 -30.79
C VAL A 47 7.25 -16.87 -30.35
N VAL A 48 6.49 -16.15 -31.16
CA VAL A 48 5.93 -14.85 -30.78
C VAL A 48 4.97 -15.06 -29.61
N THR A 49 5.21 -14.42 -28.47
CA THR A 49 4.38 -14.54 -27.25
C THR A 49 3.48 -13.34 -27.02
N ALA A 50 3.90 -12.14 -27.43
CA ALA A 50 3.12 -10.92 -27.29
C ALA A 50 3.52 -9.86 -28.31
N ARG A 51 2.58 -8.96 -28.60
CA ARG A 51 2.86 -7.66 -29.25
C ARG A 51 3.20 -6.64 -28.18
N VAL A 52 4.16 -5.77 -28.46
CA VAL A 52 4.59 -4.72 -27.55
C VAL A 52 4.56 -3.39 -28.29
N GLN A 53 3.89 -2.40 -27.72
CA GLN A 53 3.97 -1.00 -28.17
C GLN A 53 4.75 -0.22 -27.12
N ALA A 54 6.08 -0.18 -27.26
CA ALA A 54 7.01 0.40 -26.29
C ALA A 54 7.92 1.44 -26.96
N GLY A 55 7.39 2.62 -27.26
CA GLY A 55 8.10 3.63 -28.06
C GLY A 55 8.32 3.23 -29.53
N GLY A 56 7.49 2.30 -30.03
CA GLY A 56 7.49 1.73 -31.38
C GLY A 56 6.79 0.35 -31.39
N ASP A 57 6.42 -0.16 -32.56
CA ASP A 57 5.85 -1.51 -32.68
C ASP A 57 6.95 -2.59 -32.55
N GLY A 58 6.63 -3.69 -31.89
CA GLY A 58 7.55 -4.82 -31.71
C GLY A 58 6.87 -6.08 -31.20
N TYR A 59 7.64 -7.16 -31.11
CA TYR A 59 7.15 -8.47 -30.67
C TYR A 59 8.10 -9.08 -29.65
N LEU A 60 7.54 -9.72 -28.62
CA LEU A 60 8.29 -10.61 -27.76
C LEU A 60 8.36 -11.99 -28.41
N VAL A 61 9.57 -12.51 -28.52
CA VAL A 61 9.85 -13.85 -29.02
C VAL A 61 10.53 -14.64 -27.91
N GLN A 62 10.00 -15.83 -27.61
CA GLN A 62 10.54 -16.72 -26.60
C GLN A 62 10.84 -18.10 -27.20
N ASP A 63 11.94 -18.73 -26.82
CA ASP A 63 12.29 -20.08 -27.26
C ASP A 63 12.01 -21.14 -26.18
N ALA A 64 12.50 -22.37 -26.37
CA ALA A 64 12.30 -23.47 -25.43
C ALA A 64 13.14 -23.34 -24.14
N GLY A 65 14.04 -22.36 -24.12
CA GLY A 65 15.00 -22.08 -23.08
C GLY A 65 16.31 -22.85 -23.18
N ASP A 66 17.33 -22.31 -22.53
CA ASP A 66 18.67 -22.90 -22.46
C ASP A 66 18.96 -23.63 -21.14
N GLY A 67 18.01 -23.59 -20.19
CA GLY A 67 18.12 -24.22 -18.88
C GLY A 67 19.00 -23.46 -17.89
N ASP A 68 19.50 -22.27 -18.24
CA ASP A 68 20.21 -21.38 -17.33
C ASP A 68 19.22 -20.38 -16.67
N PRO A 69 18.96 -20.50 -15.36
CA PRO A 69 18.00 -19.63 -14.67
C PRO A 69 18.48 -18.18 -14.55
N LEU A 70 19.70 -17.86 -14.98
CA LEU A 70 20.28 -16.51 -14.96
C LEU A 70 20.07 -15.76 -16.29
N THR A 71 19.53 -16.42 -17.31
CA THR A 71 19.34 -15.83 -18.64
C THR A 71 17.90 -15.89 -19.10
N ALA A 72 17.41 -14.77 -19.62
CA ALA A 72 16.07 -14.69 -20.17
C ALA A 72 15.99 -15.36 -21.54
N ASP A 73 15.10 -16.31 -21.69
CA ASP A 73 14.83 -17.01 -22.95
C ASP A 73 13.85 -16.27 -23.86
N ALA A 74 13.61 -14.99 -23.56
CA ALA A 74 12.80 -14.09 -24.34
C ALA A 74 13.56 -12.84 -24.78
N LEU A 75 13.17 -12.30 -25.93
CA LEU A 75 13.78 -11.14 -26.54
C LEU A 75 12.73 -10.23 -27.19
N LEU A 76 12.87 -8.92 -26.97
CA LEU A 76 12.08 -7.93 -27.71
C LEU A 76 12.67 -7.73 -29.11
N VAL A 77 11.89 -7.98 -30.14
CA VAL A 77 12.23 -7.71 -31.53
C VAL A 77 11.63 -6.36 -31.94
N GLN A 78 12.49 -5.40 -32.26
CA GLN A 78 12.15 -4.02 -32.66
C GLN A 78 12.22 -3.86 -34.19
N GLY A 79 11.25 -3.17 -34.79
CA GLY A 79 11.19 -2.83 -36.22
C GLY A 79 9.78 -2.43 -36.65
N ASP A 80 9.56 -2.02 -37.91
CA ASP A 80 8.20 -1.89 -38.46
C ASP A 80 7.54 -3.26 -38.38
N ALA A 81 6.70 -3.43 -37.35
CA ALA A 81 6.03 -4.68 -37.07
C ALA A 81 5.30 -5.12 -38.33
N ASP A 82 5.72 -6.25 -38.90
CA ASP A 82 4.88 -6.93 -39.86
C ASP A 82 3.57 -7.23 -39.14
N ALA A 83 2.56 -6.42 -39.41
CA ALA A 83 1.26 -6.46 -38.74
C ALA A 83 0.58 -7.82 -38.90
N SER A 84 1.10 -8.72 -39.75
CA SER A 84 0.67 -10.11 -39.88
C SER A 84 1.18 -11.05 -38.79
N LEU A 85 2.27 -10.75 -38.08
CA LEU A 85 2.79 -11.62 -37.01
C LEU A 85 1.86 -11.62 -35.80
N VAL A 86 1.48 -12.80 -35.33
CA VAL A 86 0.59 -12.97 -34.17
C VAL A 86 1.19 -13.92 -33.14
N PRO A 87 0.76 -13.85 -31.86
CA PRO A 87 1.14 -14.85 -30.88
C PRO A 87 0.90 -16.28 -31.39
N GLY A 88 1.90 -17.15 -31.22
CA GLY A 88 1.91 -18.53 -31.73
C GLY A 88 2.63 -18.71 -33.07
N ASP A 89 3.05 -17.63 -33.74
CA ASP A 89 3.93 -17.75 -34.91
C ASP A 89 5.35 -18.10 -34.46
N ARG A 90 5.89 -19.20 -34.98
CA ARG A 90 7.30 -19.57 -34.81
C ARG A 90 8.11 -18.89 -35.90
N VAL A 91 9.05 -18.06 -35.49
CA VAL A 91 9.85 -17.22 -36.38
C VAL A 91 11.32 -17.55 -36.28
N ARG A 92 12.03 -17.37 -37.40
CA ARG A 92 13.48 -17.18 -37.42
C ARG A 92 13.75 -15.70 -37.61
N VAL A 93 14.51 -15.09 -36.72
CA VAL A 93 14.81 -13.66 -36.72
C VAL A 93 16.31 -13.47 -36.92
N TRP A 94 16.70 -12.46 -37.69
CA TRP A 94 18.09 -12.02 -37.77
C TRP A 94 18.20 -10.49 -37.67
N GLY A 95 19.25 -10.02 -37.03
CA GLY A 95 19.45 -8.60 -36.82
C GLY A 95 20.61 -8.28 -35.90
N GLU A 96 20.57 -7.10 -35.31
CA GLU A 96 21.59 -6.60 -34.40
C GLU A 96 21.05 -6.60 -32.96
N LEU A 97 21.78 -7.24 -32.05
CA LEU A 97 21.47 -7.20 -30.63
C LEU A 97 21.77 -5.81 -30.08
N ALA A 98 20.74 -5.17 -29.53
CA ALA A 98 20.84 -3.88 -28.87
C ALA A 98 21.10 -4.06 -27.36
N PRO A 99 21.74 -3.07 -26.71
CA PRO A 99 21.96 -3.09 -25.27
C PRO A 99 20.66 -3.27 -24.48
N ARG A 100 20.77 -3.88 -23.29
CA ARG A 100 19.65 -3.91 -22.33
C ARG A 100 19.17 -2.48 -22.08
N ARG A 101 17.87 -2.25 -22.19
CA ARG A 101 17.27 -0.96 -21.87
C ARG A 101 16.95 -0.93 -20.38
N ALA A 102 17.31 0.17 -19.72
CA ALA A 102 16.64 0.52 -18.47
C ALA A 102 15.20 0.93 -18.83
N ALA A 103 14.21 0.36 -18.15
CA ALA A 103 12.84 0.83 -18.31
C ALA A 103 12.70 2.22 -17.67
N SER A 104 11.96 3.09 -18.33
CA SER A 104 11.55 4.40 -17.82
C SER A 104 10.07 4.59 -18.08
N LEU A 105 9.32 5.03 -17.06
CA LEU A 105 7.90 5.39 -17.21
C LEU A 105 7.68 6.66 -18.03
N ALA A 106 8.76 7.38 -18.38
CA ALA A 106 8.69 8.71 -19.00
C ALA A 106 8.36 8.71 -20.51
N SER A 107 8.23 7.56 -21.15
CA SER A 107 7.89 7.46 -22.59
C SER A 107 6.59 6.69 -22.80
N ALA A 108 5.77 7.15 -23.74
CA ALA A 108 4.57 6.44 -24.17
C ALA A 108 4.91 5.02 -24.66
N GLY A 109 4.37 4.00 -23.97
CA GLY A 109 4.46 2.58 -24.32
C GLY A 109 4.88 1.67 -23.16
N THR A 110 4.79 0.35 -23.34
CA THR A 110 5.07 -0.67 -22.32
C THR A 110 6.53 -0.60 -21.82
N PRO A 111 6.79 -0.25 -20.55
CA PRO A 111 8.14 -0.24 -20.00
C PRO A 111 8.72 -1.66 -19.97
N PHE A 112 9.75 -1.92 -20.76
CA PHE A 112 10.41 -3.23 -20.82
C PHE A 112 11.88 -3.12 -20.43
N ALA A 113 12.26 -3.78 -19.33
CA ALA A 113 13.63 -3.84 -18.83
C ALA A 113 14.30 -5.16 -19.26
N GLY A 114 14.61 -5.27 -20.55
CA GLY A 114 15.22 -6.49 -21.09
C GLY A 114 16.12 -6.27 -22.30
N ARG A 115 16.58 -7.38 -22.88
CA ARG A 115 17.39 -7.39 -24.11
C ARG A 115 16.46 -7.18 -25.33
N SER A 116 16.94 -6.50 -26.35
CA SER A 116 16.21 -6.33 -27.60
C SER A 116 17.09 -6.53 -28.82
N VAL A 117 16.50 -6.91 -29.95
CA VAL A 117 17.15 -6.94 -31.26
C VAL A 117 16.47 -5.95 -32.19
N ARG A 118 17.26 -5.16 -32.91
CA ARG A 118 16.79 -4.42 -34.09
C ARG A 118 16.83 -5.40 -35.26
N ALA A 119 15.65 -5.88 -35.68
CA ALA A 119 15.60 -6.89 -36.73
C ALA A 119 15.97 -6.29 -38.09
N ALA A 120 16.83 -6.99 -38.83
CA ALA A 120 17.05 -6.75 -40.25
C ALA A 120 16.05 -7.55 -41.10
N GLY A 121 15.48 -8.62 -40.56
CA GLY A 121 14.40 -9.41 -41.17
C GLY A 121 13.96 -10.60 -40.33
N HIS A 122 12.90 -11.27 -40.77
CA HIS A 122 12.41 -12.51 -40.16
C HIS A 122 11.76 -13.44 -41.20
N THR A 123 11.52 -14.69 -40.82
CA THR A 123 10.72 -15.66 -41.59
C THR A 123 9.80 -16.44 -40.65
N VAL A 124 8.52 -16.56 -41.02
CA VAL A 124 7.57 -17.43 -40.31
C VAL A 124 7.82 -18.88 -40.72
N LEU A 125 8.24 -19.70 -39.76
CA LEU A 125 8.53 -21.12 -39.93
C LEU A 125 7.28 -21.99 -39.72
N ALA A 126 6.43 -21.61 -38.78
CA ALA A 126 5.17 -22.28 -38.47
C ALA A 126 4.20 -21.28 -37.82
N ARG A 127 2.90 -21.58 -37.88
CA ARG A 127 1.84 -20.81 -37.22
C ARG A 127 1.15 -21.64 -36.15
N ALA A 128 0.40 -20.97 -35.27
CA ALA A 128 -0.43 -21.59 -34.23
C ALA A 128 0.34 -22.61 -33.34
N GLN A 129 1.60 -22.32 -33.04
CA GLN A 129 2.39 -23.10 -32.10
C GLN A 129 1.94 -22.79 -30.65
N PRO A 130 2.08 -23.75 -29.73
CA PRO A 130 1.93 -23.49 -28.31
C PRO A 130 2.88 -22.37 -27.85
N LEU A 131 2.40 -21.48 -27.01
CA LEU A 131 3.23 -20.43 -26.41
C LEU A 131 4.15 -21.06 -25.36
N PRO A 132 5.48 -20.83 -25.40
CA PRO A 132 6.37 -21.19 -24.31
C PRO A 132 5.88 -20.58 -23.00
N LEU A 133 5.96 -21.37 -21.91
CA LEU A 133 5.46 -20.98 -20.60
C LEU A 133 6.40 -21.50 -19.51
N GLN A 134 6.89 -20.58 -18.67
CA GLN A 134 7.66 -20.92 -17.49
C GLN A 134 6.74 -20.92 -16.25
N VAL A 135 6.71 -22.02 -15.50
CA VAL A 135 5.96 -22.09 -14.23
C VAL A 135 6.85 -21.62 -13.08
N LEU A 136 6.29 -20.81 -12.19
CA LEU A 136 6.94 -20.27 -11.00
C LEU A 136 6.17 -20.71 -9.74
N ASP A 137 6.77 -21.61 -8.97
CA ASP A 137 6.21 -22.13 -7.71
C ASP A 137 6.66 -21.32 -6.48
N ALA A 138 7.55 -20.36 -6.68
CA ALA A 138 8.05 -19.44 -5.66
C ALA A 138 8.48 -18.12 -6.31
N VAL A 139 8.76 -17.13 -5.47
CA VAL A 139 9.37 -15.87 -5.93
C VAL A 139 10.71 -16.14 -6.62
N PRO A 140 10.93 -15.62 -7.85
CA PRO A 140 12.20 -15.76 -8.55
C PRO A 140 13.36 -15.11 -7.78
N ALA A 141 14.57 -15.65 -7.97
CA ALA A 141 15.79 -15.05 -7.42
C ALA A 141 16.14 -13.72 -8.10
N ASP A 142 15.87 -13.59 -9.40
CA ASP A 142 16.06 -12.37 -10.18
C ASP A 142 14.98 -12.25 -11.28
N TRP A 143 14.11 -11.25 -11.15
CA TRP A 143 13.10 -10.96 -12.18
C TRP A 143 13.70 -10.48 -13.51
N SER A 144 14.91 -9.93 -13.49
CA SER A 144 15.61 -9.50 -14.70
C SER A 144 16.03 -10.69 -15.58
N ALA A 145 16.25 -11.86 -14.97
CA ALA A 145 16.52 -13.10 -15.69
C ALA A 145 15.27 -13.68 -16.36
N LEU A 146 14.07 -13.17 -16.04
CA LEU A 146 12.82 -13.60 -16.66
C LEU A 146 12.22 -12.54 -17.61
N ALA A 147 12.89 -11.40 -17.79
CA ALA A 147 12.36 -10.28 -18.56
C ALA A 147 11.94 -10.69 -19.98
N GLY A 148 10.65 -10.51 -20.29
CA GLY A 148 10.02 -10.79 -21.58
C GLY A 148 9.42 -12.18 -21.69
N MET A 149 9.73 -13.06 -20.74
CA MET A 149 9.20 -14.41 -20.73
C MET A 149 7.74 -14.41 -20.30
N ARG A 150 6.97 -15.31 -20.90
CA ARG A 150 5.64 -15.68 -20.44
C ARG A 150 5.77 -16.64 -19.27
N VAL A 151 5.19 -16.26 -18.14
CA VAL A 151 5.21 -17.04 -16.90
C VAL A 151 3.79 -17.36 -16.42
N ARG A 152 3.66 -18.46 -15.67
CA ARG A 152 2.51 -18.75 -14.80
C ARG A 152 3.01 -18.85 -13.36
N ILE A 153 2.43 -18.07 -12.47
CA ILE A 153 2.76 -18.11 -11.04
C ILE A 153 1.76 -19.02 -10.35
N ASP A 154 2.23 -20.20 -9.94
CA ASP A 154 1.44 -21.18 -9.17
C ASP A 154 1.56 -20.94 -7.66
N ALA A 155 2.60 -20.19 -7.23
CA ALA A 155 2.70 -19.69 -5.87
C ALA A 155 1.50 -18.77 -5.53
N PRO A 156 0.94 -18.85 -4.30
CA PRO A 156 -0.12 -17.94 -3.90
C PRO A 156 0.42 -16.51 -3.81
N LEU A 157 -0.32 -15.59 -4.44
CA LEU A 157 -0.09 -14.15 -4.34
C LEU A 157 -1.18 -13.52 -3.47
N THR A 158 -0.85 -12.43 -2.79
CA THR A 158 -1.78 -11.66 -1.96
C THR A 158 -1.79 -10.21 -2.42
N VAL A 159 -2.98 -9.64 -2.65
CA VAL A 159 -3.14 -8.20 -2.90
C VAL A 159 -2.67 -7.45 -1.67
N VAL A 160 -1.75 -6.51 -1.88
CA VAL A 160 -1.21 -5.65 -0.82
C VAL A 160 -1.48 -4.18 -1.08
N ASP A 161 -1.54 -3.73 -2.34
CA ASP A 161 -1.71 -2.32 -2.69
C ASP A 161 -2.72 -2.14 -3.84
N THR A 162 -3.62 -1.17 -3.68
CA THR A 162 -4.63 -0.78 -4.69
C THR A 162 -4.62 0.71 -5.00
N ASP A 163 -3.72 1.50 -4.42
CA ASP A 163 -3.77 2.97 -4.48
C ASP A 163 -3.59 3.50 -5.91
N ALA A 164 -2.75 2.81 -6.68
CA ALA A 164 -2.46 3.15 -8.07
C ALA A 164 -3.44 2.50 -9.07
N LEU A 165 -4.38 1.66 -8.60
CA LEU A 165 -5.15 0.78 -9.48
C LEU A 165 -6.04 1.54 -10.45
N ALA A 166 -6.85 2.48 -9.96
CA ALA A 166 -7.78 3.23 -10.81
C ALA A 166 -7.09 4.32 -11.66
N LYS A 167 -5.89 4.77 -11.24
CA LYS A 167 -5.18 5.88 -11.89
C LYS A 167 -4.15 5.40 -12.91
N ALA A 168 -3.47 4.31 -12.60
CA ALA A 168 -2.34 3.80 -13.37
C ALA A 168 -2.52 2.33 -13.81
N GLY A 169 -3.60 1.67 -13.41
CA GLY A 169 -3.84 0.27 -13.72
C GLY A 169 -2.87 -0.69 -13.02
N GLU A 170 -2.24 -0.24 -11.93
CA GLU A 170 -1.21 -0.98 -11.20
C GLU A 170 -1.81 -1.60 -9.91
N LEU A 171 -1.69 -2.93 -9.79
CA LEU A 171 -2.07 -3.68 -8.59
C LEU A 171 -0.82 -4.23 -7.91
N GLY A 172 -0.59 -3.88 -6.66
CA GLY A 172 0.48 -4.45 -5.85
C GLY A 172 0.08 -5.81 -5.30
N VAL A 173 0.85 -6.85 -5.61
CA VAL A 173 0.69 -8.20 -5.06
C VAL A 173 2.00 -8.68 -4.46
N ALA A 174 1.93 -9.58 -3.48
CA ALA A 174 3.12 -10.11 -2.82
C ALA A 174 3.09 -11.64 -2.71
N PHE A 175 4.27 -12.24 -2.85
CA PHE A 175 4.48 -13.65 -2.50
C PHE A 175 4.43 -13.83 -0.99
N GLY A 176 3.91 -14.96 -0.51
CA GLY A 176 4.01 -15.35 0.91
C GLY A 176 3.15 -14.53 1.86
N GLY A 177 2.07 -13.89 1.38
CA GLY A 177 1.15 -13.11 2.20
C GLY A 177 1.47 -11.62 2.24
N ARG A 178 0.98 -10.94 3.29
CA ARG A 178 1.16 -9.50 3.49
C ARG A 178 2.63 -9.09 3.58
N LEU A 179 2.89 -7.84 3.23
CA LEU A 179 4.14 -7.15 3.51
C LEU A 179 3.97 -6.29 4.76
N TRP A 180 5.04 -6.16 5.54
CA TRP A 180 4.99 -5.49 6.84
C TRP A 180 5.80 -4.21 6.84
N GLN A 181 5.29 -3.18 7.52
CA GLN A 181 6.05 -1.98 7.81
C GLN A 181 7.32 -2.37 8.60
N PRO A 182 8.53 -2.04 8.11
CA PRO A 182 9.76 -2.52 8.74
C PRO A 182 9.89 -2.10 10.21
N SER A 183 9.52 -0.86 10.54
CA SER A 183 9.54 -0.34 11.91
C SER A 183 8.32 -0.77 12.76
N GLU A 184 7.40 -1.58 12.24
CA GLU A 184 6.41 -2.30 13.06
C GLU A 184 7.05 -3.52 13.73
N ILE A 185 7.96 -4.20 13.05
CA ILE A 185 8.50 -5.50 13.50
C ILE A 185 10.00 -5.47 13.86
N ALA A 186 10.74 -4.45 13.45
CA ALA A 186 12.17 -4.32 13.71
C ALA A 186 12.54 -2.92 14.23
N ALA A 187 13.60 -2.84 15.03
CA ALA A 187 14.06 -1.57 15.58
C ALA A 187 14.60 -0.64 14.47
N PRO A 188 14.35 0.68 14.57
CA PRO A 188 14.94 1.68 13.70
C PRO A 188 16.45 1.52 13.53
N GLY A 189 16.93 1.61 12.29
CA GLY A 189 18.35 1.50 11.94
C GLY A 189 19.00 0.12 12.18
N SER A 190 18.23 -0.92 12.54
CA SER A 190 18.78 -2.25 12.80
C SER A 190 19.00 -3.08 11.53
N ALA A 191 19.79 -4.15 11.64
CA ALA A 191 20.00 -5.09 10.54
C ALA A 191 18.71 -5.84 10.16
N GLU A 192 17.86 -6.12 11.14
CA GLU A 192 16.55 -6.77 10.96
C GLU A 192 15.59 -5.87 10.17
N LEU A 193 15.65 -4.54 10.39
CA LEU A 193 14.87 -3.59 9.61
C LEU A 193 15.33 -3.58 8.15
N ALA A 194 16.64 -3.55 7.91
CA ALA A 194 17.20 -3.64 6.55
C ALA A 194 16.84 -4.96 5.87
N ALA A 195 16.89 -6.08 6.60
CA ALA A 195 16.48 -7.40 6.10
C ALA A 195 14.99 -7.44 5.74
N THR A 196 14.13 -6.83 6.58
CA THR A 196 12.69 -6.74 6.31
C THR A 196 12.40 -5.90 5.05
N ASN A 197 13.09 -4.78 4.87
CA ASN A 197 13.00 -3.99 3.65
C ASN A 197 13.40 -4.80 2.41
N ALA A 198 14.51 -5.53 2.48
CA ALA A 198 14.98 -6.37 1.38
C ALA A 198 13.99 -7.52 1.09
N ASP A 199 13.40 -8.14 2.11
CA ASP A 199 12.38 -9.18 1.94
C ASP A 199 11.10 -8.64 1.29
N ASN A 200 10.61 -7.49 1.75
CA ASN A 200 9.44 -6.83 1.15
C ASN A 200 9.68 -6.51 -0.32
N ALA A 201 10.82 -5.89 -0.65
CA ALA A 201 11.17 -5.56 -2.04
C ALA A 201 11.29 -6.81 -2.93
N ARG A 202 11.85 -7.90 -2.39
CA ARG A 202 11.96 -9.19 -3.09
C ARG A 202 10.60 -9.82 -3.37
N ARG A 203 9.66 -9.73 -2.42
CA ARG A 203 8.34 -10.36 -2.49
C ARG A 203 7.29 -9.56 -3.23
N LEU A 204 7.49 -8.25 -3.41
CA LEU A 204 6.57 -7.37 -4.14
C LEU A 204 6.62 -7.64 -5.64
N LEU A 205 5.45 -7.74 -6.26
CA LEU A 205 5.23 -7.80 -7.69
C LEU A 205 4.11 -6.83 -8.05
N LEU A 206 4.31 -6.02 -9.09
CA LEU A 206 3.30 -5.10 -9.60
C LEU A 206 2.65 -5.71 -10.84
N LEU A 207 1.32 -5.84 -10.83
CA LEU A 207 0.54 -6.23 -12.01
C LEU A 207 0.07 -4.97 -12.73
N ASP A 208 0.28 -4.87 -14.04
CA ASP A 208 0.12 -3.62 -14.79
C ASP A 208 -0.55 -3.88 -16.16
N GLU A 209 -1.24 -2.88 -16.72
CA GLU A 209 -1.81 -2.89 -18.08
C GLU A 209 -0.87 -2.32 -19.15
N ALA A 210 0.44 -2.24 -18.88
CA ALA A 210 1.44 -1.93 -19.90
C ALA A 210 1.24 -0.54 -20.57
N GLY A 211 0.59 0.40 -19.88
CA GLY A 211 0.30 1.76 -20.35
C GLY A 211 -0.97 1.92 -21.18
N THR A 212 -1.84 0.90 -21.30
CA THR A 212 -3.13 1.01 -22.00
C THR A 212 -4.31 1.38 -21.09
N HIS A 213 -4.03 1.66 -19.81
CA HIS A 213 -5.06 1.90 -18.81
C HIS A 213 -5.81 3.22 -19.06
N ALA A 214 -7.13 3.15 -19.10
CA ALA A 214 -7.96 4.35 -19.09
C ALA A 214 -8.04 4.89 -17.66
N PRO A 215 -7.73 6.18 -17.41
CA PRO A 215 -7.87 6.77 -16.09
C PRO A 215 -9.28 6.57 -15.52
N ASP A 216 -9.35 6.37 -14.21
CA ASP A 216 -10.58 6.20 -13.42
C ASP A 216 -11.40 4.96 -13.85
N SER A 217 -10.73 3.93 -14.35
CA SER A 217 -11.33 2.63 -14.67
C SER A 217 -10.63 1.49 -13.93
N LEU A 218 -11.21 0.29 -13.93
CA LEU A 218 -10.52 -0.90 -13.42
C LEU A 218 -9.80 -1.61 -14.56
N PRO A 219 -8.60 -2.16 -14.32
CA PRO A 219 -7.89 -2.94 -15.32
C PRO A 219 -8.68 -4.11 -15.89
N ALA A 220 -8.54 -4.35 -17.19
CA ALA A 220 -9.13 -5.48 -17.90
C ALA A 220 -8.67 -6.82 -17.34
N TYR A 221 -7.47 -6.90 -16.76
CA TYR A 221 -7.00 -8.12 -16.10
C TYR A 221 -7.78 -8.45 -14.81
N LEU A 222 -8.56 -7.54 -14.23
CA LEU A 222 -9.51 -7.88 -13.15
C LEU A 222 -10.81 -8.48 -13.67
N GLY A 223 -10.94 -8.65 -14.99
CA GLY A 223 -12.13 -9.13 -15.67
C GLY A 223 -12.75 -8.01 -16.49
N SER A 224 -13.00 -8.28 -17.78
CA SER A 224 -13.67 -7.37 -18.69
C SER A 224 -15.14 -7.17 -18.28
N GLY A 225 -15.40 -6.23 -17.37
CA GLY A 225 -16.74 -5.71 -17.06
C GLY A 225 -17.53 -6.40 -15.95
N GLU A 226 -17.04 -7.47 -15.32
CA GLU A 226 -17.71 -8.11 -14.16
C GLU A 226 -17.15 -7.68 -12.80
N ALA A 227 -15.87 -7.33 -12.70
CA ALA A 227 -15.34 -6.71 -11.50
C ALA A 227 -15.82 -5.25 -11.43
N THR A 228 -16.86 -5.00 -10.62
CA THR A 228 -17.38 -3.64 -10.33
C THR A 228 -16.58 -2.94 -9.23
N ALA A 229 -15.43 -3.52 -8.83
CA ALA A 229 -14.74 -3.25 -7.58
C ALA A 229 -13.24 -3.53 -7.66
N ALA A 230 -12.41 -2.65 -7.08
CA ALA A 230 -11.07 -2.99 -6.69
C ALA A 230 -11.09 -4.11 -5.62
N PRO A 231 -10.16 -5.08 -5.64
CA PRO A 231 -10.06 -6.10 -4.61
C PRO A 231 -9.62 -5.51 -3.27
N ARG A 232 -9.99 -6.13 -2.15
CA ARG A 232 -9.45 -5.77 -0.83
C ARG A 232 -8.02 -6.26 -0.67
N ALA A 233 -7.20 -5.55 0.10
CA ALA A 233 -5.93 -6.10 0.55
C ALA A 233 -6.18 -7.41 1.34
N GLY A 234 -5.28 -8.39 1.18
CA GLY A 234 -5.51 -9.75 1.66
C GLY A 234 -6.27 -10.67 0.69
N THR A 235 -6.81 -10.15 -0.43
CA THR A 235 -7.35 -10.99 -1.51
C THR A 235 -6.23 -11.85 -2.09
N THR A 236 -6.49 -13.15 -2.24
CA THR A 236 -5.49 -14.09 -2.79
C THR A 236 -5.70 -14.33 -4.27
N LEU A 237 -4.61 -14.56 -5.00
CA LEU A 237 -4.60 -14.92 -6.41
C LEU A 237 -3.81 -16.20 -6.64
N GLN A 238 -4.23 -16.99 -7.63
CA GLN A 238 -3.57 -18.23 -8.04
C GLN A 238 -3.54 -18.34 -9.57
N GLY A 239 -2.51 -19.03 -10.09
CA GLY A 239 -2.38 -19.29 -11.53
C GLY A 239 -2.24 -18.01 -12.35
N VAL A 240 -1.56 -16.99 -11.82
CA VAL A 240 -1.43 -15.69 -12.49
C VAL A 240 -0.50 -15.84 -13.69
N GLU A 241 -1.05 -15.67 -14.90
CA GLU A 241 -0.31 -15.75 -16.16
C GLU A 241 -0.03 -14.37 -16.75
N GLY A 242 1.21 -14.12 -17.12
CA GLY A 242 1.60 -12.82 -17.69
C GLY A 242 2.96 -12.82 -18.36
N ILE A 243 3.28 -11.69 -18.96
CA ILE A 243 4.61 -11.39 -19.51
C ILE A 243 5.41 -10.60 -18.47
N VAL A 244 6.61 -11.04 -18.16
CA VAL A 244 7.49 -10.35 -17.21
C VAL A 244 8.05 -9.06 -17.84
N GLY A 245 7.81 -7.91 -17.21
CA GLY A 245 8.37 -6.62 -17.65
C GLY A 245 9.82 -6.40 -17.20
N GLY A 246 10.28 -7.18 -16.22
CA GLY A 246 11.56 -7.01 -15.53
C GLY A 246 11.42 -6.13 -14.28
N VAL A 247 12.54 -5.57 -13.80
CA VAL A 247 12.55 -4.60 -12.70
C VAL A 247 12.51 -3.19 -13.28
N VAL A 248 11.46 -2.45 -12.97
CA VAL A 248 11.22 -1.09 -13.43
C VAL A 248 11.06 -0.19 -12.19
N GLU A 249 11.81 0.90 -12.12
CA GLU A 249 11.81 1.82 -10.95
C GLU A 249 11.95 1.11 -9.58
N GLY A 250 12.72 0.02 -9.53
CA GLY A 250 12.99 -0.73 -8.30
C GLY A 250 11.97 -1.81 -7.94
N ALA A 251 10.93 -2.03 -8.75
CA ALA A 251 9.93 -3.07 -8.51
C ALA A 251 9.77 -4.01 -9.72
N ALA A 252 9.57 -5.30 -9.44
CA ALA A 252 9.26 -6.29 -10.47
C ALA A 252 7.86 -6.05 -11.04
N ARG A 253 7.71 -6.17 -12.36
CA ARG A 253 6.43 -6.01 -13.07
C ARG A 253 6.05 -7.25 -13.86
N LEU A 254 4.75 -7.56 -13.83
CA LEU A 254 4.11 -8.56 -14.66
C LEU A 254 2.93 -7.92 -15.40
N TYR A 255 2.82 -8.18 -16.69
CA TYR A 255 1.70 -7.76 -17.52
C TYR A 255 0.76 -8.96 -17.72
N PRO A 256 -0.38 -9.04 -17.00
CA PRO A 256 -1.26 -10.19 -17.09
C PRO A 256 -1.78 -10.40 -18.51
N THR A 257 -1.85 -11.66 -18.94
CA THR A 257 -2.34 -12.05 -20.28
C THR A 257 -3.71 -12.72 -20.24
N ALA A 258 -4.25 -12.92 -19.05
CA ALA A 258 -5.57 -13.48 -18.78
C ALA A 258 -6.20 -12.79 -17.57
N PRO A 259 -7.54 -12.80 -17.44
CA PRO A 259 -8.21 -12.33 -16.24
C PRO A 259 -7.74 -13.06 -14.98
N LEU A 260 -7.59 -12.30 -13.89
CA LEU A 260 -7.16 -12.79 -12.59
C LEU A 260 -8.29 -13.57 -11.90
N GLN A 261 -7.92 -14.66 -11.24
CA GLN A 261 -8.81 -15.39 -10.34
C GLN A 261 -8.62 -14.85 -8.92
N LEU A 262 -9.63 -14.12 -8.44
CA LEU A 262 -9.61 -13.47 -7.13
C LEU A 262 -10.35 -14.31 -6.10
N ALA A 263 -9.70 -14.58 -4.97
CA ALA A 263 -10.31 -15.20 -3.80
C ALA A 263 -10.22 -14.21 -2.62
N PRO A 264 -11.24 -13.34 -2.43
CA PRO A 264 -11.24 -12.36 -1.35
C PRO A 264 -11.40 -13.05 0.01
N PRO A 265 -10.80 -12.50 1.09
CA PRO A 265 -11.04 -13.01 2.43
C PRO A 265 -12.51 -12.77 2.83
N PRO A 266 -13.05 -13.57 3.77
CA PRO A 266 -14.38 -13.31 4.34
C PRO A 266 -14.51 -11.88 4.85
N ALA A 267 -15.70 -11.31 4.72
CA ALA A 267 -16.03 -10.03 5.31
C ALA A 267 -15.86 -10.10 6.85
N PRO A 268 -15.00 -9.25 7.47
CA PRO A 268 -14.80 -9.31 8.91
C PRO A 268 -16.07 -8.89 9.66
N ALA A 269 -16.52 -9.74 10.59
CA ALA A 269 -17.58 -9.40 11.52
C ALA A 269 -17.07 -8.42 12.59
N PRO A 270 -17.95 -7.59 13.19
CA PRO A 270 -17.57 -6.75 14.33
C PRO A 270 -16.95 -7.59 15.45
N PRO A 271 -15.75 -7.24 15.94
CA PRO A 271 -15.08 -8.03 16.96
C PRO A 271 -15.87 -8.03 18.27
N GLN A 272 -15.77 -9.15 18.99
CA GLN A 272 -16.30 -9.29 20.34
C GLN A 272 -15.12 -9.51 21.29
N VAL A 273 -15.06 -8.72 22.36
CA VAL A 273 -14.06 -8.84 23.41
C VAL A 273 -14.73 -9.14 24.74
N ALA A 274 -14.10 -9.97 25.56
CA ALA A 274 -14.58 -10.28 26.90
C ALA A 274 -14.41 -9.08 27.86
N GLY A 275 -15.08 -9.11 29.00
CA GLY A 275 -15.01 -8.06 30.03
C GLY A 275 -16.30 -7.27 30.21
N THR A 276 -16.37 -6.51 31.29
CA THR A 276 -17.54 -5.74 31.74
C THR A 276 -17.50 -4.27 31.34
N LEU A 277 -16.32 -3.76 30.93
CA LEU A 277 -16.11 -2.45 30.31
C LEU A 277 -15.48 -2.61 28.93
N ARG A 278 -15.99 -1.90 27.93
CA ARG A 278 -15.42 -1.83 26.59
C ARG A 278 -14.96 -0.43 26.24
N VAL A 279 -13.71 -0.29 25.81
CA VAL A 279 -13.11 0.99 25.41
C VAL A 279 -12.62 0.87 23.97
N ALA A 280 -12.93 1.84 23.13
CA ALA A 280 -12.56 1.84 21.71
C ALA A 280 -11.80 3.10 21.29
N ALA A 281 -11.13 3.03 20.14
CA ALA A 281 -10.51 4.17 19.48
C ALA A 281 -10.91 4.21 17.99
N PHE A 282 -11.17 5.42 17.49
CA PHE A 282 -11.62 5.67 16.12
C PHE A 282 -10.91 6.87 15.52
N ASN A 283 -10.20 6.70 14.41
CA ASN A 283 -9.96 7.80 13.49
C ASN A 283 -11.25 8.03 12.68
N LEU A 284 -11.68 9.28 12.54
CA LEU A 284 -12.93 9.63 11.87
C LEU A 284 -12.75 10.13 10.42
N GLU A 285 -11.52 10.11 9.89
CA GLU A 285 -11.18 10.55 8.53
C GLU A 285 -11.64 11.98 8.24
N ASN A 286 -11.17 12.91 9.07
CA ASN A 286 -11.52 14.32 9.03
C ASN A 286 -13.03 14.56 9.04
N PHE A 287 -13.70 14.21 10.13
CA PHE A 287 -15.14 14.41 10.29
C PHE A 287 -15.47 15.88 10.57
N PHE A 288 -15.74 16.62 9.50
CA PHE A 288 -16.09 18.04 9.49
C PHE A 288 -17.53 18.21 9.00
N ASN A 289 -18.33 18.99 9.73
CA ASN A 289 -19.78 19.05 9.55
C ASN A 289 -20.29 20.34 8.87
N GLY A 290 -19.39 21.18 8.36
CA GLY A 290 -19.73 22.43 7.68
C GLY A 290 -20.15 23.52 8.66
N ASP A 291 -21.34 24.10 8.47
CA ASP A 291 -21.92 25.06 9.42
C ASP A 291 -22.78 24.41 10.52
N GLY A 292 -22.86 23.08 10.53
CA GLY A 292 -23.72 22.29 11.42
C GLY A 292 -25.23 22.46 11.16
N ARG A 293 -25.60 23.11 10.05
CA ARG A 293 -27.00 23.40 9.64
C ARG A 293 -27.31 22.87 8.22
N GLY A 294 -26.42 22.06 7.66
CA GLY A 294 -26.56 21.46 6.33
C GLY A 294 -25.87 22.25 5.21
N GLY A 295 -25.19 23.36 5.53
CA GLY A 295 -24.37 24.15 4.62
C GLY A 295 -22.89 24.13 5.02
N GLY A 296 -22.12 25.14 4.57
CA GLY A 296 -20.71 25.31 4.98
C GLY A 296 -19.70 24.41 4.27
N PHE A 297 -20.05 23.85 3.11
CA PHE A 297 -19.16 23.02 2.28
C PHE A 297 -18.60 23.78 1.07
N PRO A 298 -17.41 23.43 0.55
CA PRO A 298 -16.48 22.43 1.10
C PRO A 298 -15.88 22.90 2.42
N THR A 299 -15.70 21.98 3.35
CA THR A 299 -14.99 22.23 4.60
C THR A 299 -13.48 22.28 4.36
N LEU A 300 -12.71 22.69 5.37
CA LEU A 300 -11.24 22.72 5.29
C LEU A 300 -10.62 21.34 5.02
N ARG A 301 -11.25 20.30 5.57
CA ARG A 301 -10.88 18.87 5.49
C ARG A 301 -12.17 18.05 5.49
N GLY A 302 -12.12 16.79 5.05
CA GLY A 302 -13.27 15.89 5.11
C GLY A 302 -14.20 16.00 3.90
N ALA A 303 -15.51 15.95 4.14
CA ALA A 303 -16.54 15.97 3.11
C ALA A 303 -16.57 17.27 2.29
N ARG A 304 -16.71 17.17 0.97
CA ARG A 304 -16.73 18.33 0.05
C ARG A 304 -18.11 18.92 -0.14
N ASN A 305 -19.15 18.19 0.24
CA ASN A 305 -20.55 18.59 0.12
C ASN A 305 -21.40 17.84 1.16
N ALA A 306 -22.65 18.27 1.33
CA ALA A 306 -23.56 17.71 2.33
C ALA A 306 -23.86 16.21 2.10
N ALA A 307 -23.88 15.73 0.84
CA ALA A 307 -24.15 14.33 0.55
C ALA A 307 -22.99 13.43 0.99
N GLU A 308 -21.74 13.83 0.71
CA GLU A 308 -20.54 13.16 1.22
C GLU A 308 -20.52 13.14 2.75
N PHE A 309 -20.91 14.24 3.41
CA PHE A 309 -20.98 14.30 4.87
C PHE A 309 -22.01 13.33 5.45
N GLN A 310 -23.21 13.25 4.86
CA GLN A 310 -24.23 12.29 5.30
C GLN A 310 -23.78 10.84 5.07
N ALA A 311 -23.07 10.56 3.97
CA ALA A 311 -22.48 9.25 3.71
C ALA A 311 -21.41 8.91 4.76
N GLN A 312 -20.52 9.83 5.09
CA GLN A 312 -19.51 9.66 6.14
C GLN A 312 -20.16 9.40 7.50
N LEU A 313 -21.15 10.22 7.89
CA LEU A 313 -21.88 10.06 9.15
C LEU A 313 -22.57 8.69 9.24
N ALA A 314 -23.22 8.24 8.16
CA ALA A 314 -23.87 6.94 8.12
C ALA A 314 -22.86 5.78 8.30
N LYS A 315 -21.70 5.84 7.65
CA LYS A 315 -20.61 4.86 7.80
C LYS A 315 -20.04 4.84 9.22
N LEU A 316 -19.80 6.01 9.82
CA LEU A 316 -19.31 6.11 11.20
C LEU A 316 -20.32 5.53 12.19
N VAL A 317 -21.62 5.79 12.01
CA VAL A 317 -22.68 5.19 12.84
C VAL A 317 -22.74 3.66 12.66
N ALA A 318 -22.62 3.17 11.43
CA ALA A 318 -22.58 1.75 11.11
C ALA A 318 -21.34 1.04 11.68
N THR A 319 -20.26 1.79 11.96
CA THR A 319 -19.02 1.30 12.55
C THR A 319 -19.05 1.32 14.08
N ILE A 320 -19.48 2.42 14.69
CA ILE A 320 -19.44 2.59 16.15
C ILE A 320 -20.48 1.71 16.86
N ARG A 321 -21.69 1.58 16.29
CA ARG A 321 -22.79 0.86 16.97
C ARG A 321 -22.49 -0.63 17.22
N PRO A 322 -22.00 -1.42 16.24
CA PRO A 322 -21.80 -2.86 16.43
C PRO A 322 -20.66 -3.22 17.39
N LEU A 323 -19.68 -2.33 17.58
CA LEU A 323 -18.59 -2.53 18.55
C LEU A 323 -19.08 -2.44 20.00
N GLN A 324 -20.24 -1.82 20.22
CA GLN A 324 -20.88 -1.73 21.53
C GLN A 324 -19.92 -1.24 22.64
N ALA A 325 -19.08 -0.26 22.32
CA ALA A 325 -18.17 0.35 23.28
C ALA A 325 -18.95 1.12 24.36
N ASP A 326 -18.40 1.16 25.57
CA ASP A 326 -18.91 1.98 26.68
C ASP A 326 -18.24 3.38 26.68
N VAL A 327 -16.98 3.46 26.25
CA VAL A 327 -16.22 4.71 26.05
C VAL A 327 -15.45 4.62 24.74
N ALA A 328 -15.34 5.70 23.98
CA ALA A 328 -14.57 5.77 22.76
C ALA A 328 -13.74 7.05 22.64
N ALA A 329 -12.46 6.88 22.31
CA ALA A 329 -11.58 7.95 21.86
C ALA A 329 -11.76 8.21 20.36
N LEU A 330 -11.82 9.48 19.99
CA LEU A 330 -12.02 9.95 18.63
C LEU A 330 -10.80 10.76 18.20
N MET A 331 -10.30 10.50 17.00
CA MET A 331 -9.30 11.29 16.29
C MET A 331 -9.93 11.87 15.02
N GLU A 332 -9.32 12.91 14.49
CA GLU A 332 -9.78 13.59 13.28
C GLU A 332 -11.18 14.20 13.34
N LEU A 333 -11.56 14.68 14.52
CA LEU A 333 -12.78 15.42 14.75
C LEU A 333 -12.55 16.92 14.49
N GLU A 334 -13.51 17.60 13.86
CA GLU A 334 -13.45 19.06 13.70
C GLU A 334 -13.41 19.79 15.06
N ASN A 335 -12.60 20.84 15.12
CA ASN A 335 -12.48 21.72 16.28
C ASN A 335 -13.40 22.95 16.16
N ASP A 336 -14.70 22.69 16.22
CA ASP A 336 -15.79 23.68 16.12
C ASP A 336 -16.54 23.89 17.46
N GLY A 337 -15.91 23.46 18.57
CA GLY A 337 -16.44 23.54 19.92
C GLY A 337 -17.39 22.39 20.28
N TYR A 338 -18.34 22.68 21.18
CA TYR A 338 -19.22 21.69 21.81
C TYR A 338 -20.70 22.08 21.77
N GLY A 339 -21.04 23.12 21.02
CA GLY A 339 -22.41 23.58 20.84
C GLY A 339 -23.28 22.58 20.08
N PRO A 340 -24.60 22.80 20.00
CA PRO A 340 -25.53 21.88 19.34
C PRO A 340 -25.27 21.69 17.84
N THR A 341 -24.54 22.62 17.21
CA THR A 341 -24.13 22.55 15.80
C THR A 341 -22.73 21.98 15.61
N SER A 342 -22.04 21.54 16.68
CA SER A 342 -20.68 21.00 16.57
C SER A 342 -20.66 19.60 15.95
N ALA A 343 -19.55 19.24 15.30
CA ALA A 343 -19.36 17.92 14.69
C ALA A 343 -19.58 16.78 15.72
N ILE A 344 -19.06 16.93 16.93
CA ILE A 344 -19.24 15.93 17.99
C ILE A 344 -20.70 15.80 18.44
N ALA A 345 -21.44 16.92 18.50
CA ALA A 345 -22.86 16.91 18.81
C ALA A 345 -23.66 16.25 17.68
N THR A 346 -23.31 16.50 16.42
CA THR A 346 -23.92 15.82 15.26
C THR A 346 -23.71 14.31 15.31
N LEU A 347 -22.48 13.86 15.57
CA LEU A 347 -22.18 12.43 15.69
C LEU A 347 -22.95 11.77 16.84
N VAL A 348 -22.94 12.37 18.03
CA VAL A 348 -23.66 11.83 19.20
C VAL A 348 -25.18 11.82 18.97
N ALA A 349 -25.74 12.85 18.32
CA ALA A 349 -27.15 12.86 17.95
C ALA A 349 -27.50 11.72 17.01
N ALA A 350 -26.67 11.46 15.99
CA ALA A 350 -26.86 10.35 15.06
C ALA A 350 -26.74 8.98 15.74
N LEU A 351 -25.76 8.81 16.65
CA LEU A 351 -25.63 7.58 17.44
C LEU A 351 -26.85 7.33 18.32
N ASN A 352 -27.44 8.37 18.88
CA ASN A 352 -28.64 8.32 19.71
C ASN A 352 -29.97 8.26 18.94
N ALA A 353 -29.95 8.37 17.61
CA ALA A 353 -31.17 8.27 16.81
C ALA A 353 -31.76 6.84 16.90
N GLY A 354 -32.97 6.72 17.44
CA GLY A 354 -33.66 5.44 17.70
C GLY A 354 -33.91 5.21 19.20
N ASP A 355 -34.37 4.01 19.56
CA ASP A 355 -34.66 3.66 20.95
C ASP A 355 -33.39 3.38 21.76
N GLY A 356 -33.32 3.89 23.00
CA GLY A 356 -32.23 3.57 23.94
C GLY A 356 -30.92 4.36 23.75
N GLY A 357 -30.95 5.50 23.03
CA GLY A 357 -29.78 6.37 22.84
C GLY A 357 -29.26 7.00 24.15
N ASP A 358 -28.06 6.60 24.59
CA ASP A 358 -27.44 7.07 25.83
C ASP A 358 -26.01 7.62 25.64
N TRP A 359 -25.57 7.82 24.41
CA TRP A 359 -24.27 8.42 24.10
C TRP A 359 -24.21 9.88 24.55
N ARG A 360 -23.09 10.26 25.14
CA ARG A 360 -22.72 11.61 25.53
C ARG A 360 -21.28 11.86 25.09
N PHE A 361 -20.85 13.11 25.08
CA PHE A 361 -19.47 13.49 24.82
C PHE A 361 -18.87 14.21 26.02
N VAL A 362 -17.55 14.15 26.13
CA VAL A 362 -16.78 14.92 27.12
C VAL A 362 -16.55 16.33 26.57
N ASP A 363 -17.02 17.33 27.32
CA ASP A 363 -16.90 18.75 26.98
C ASP A 363 -15.76 19.39 27.79
N ALA A 364 -14.68 19.79 27.10
CA ALA A 364 -13.55 20.50 27.69
C ALA A 364 -13.75 22.03 27.74
N GLY A 365 -14.93 22.52 27.34
CA GLY A 365 -15.32 23.93 27.23
C GLY A 365 -14.87 24.56 25.91
N ARG A 366 -13.64 24.29 25.47
CA ARG A 366 -13.08 24.70 24.17
C ARG A 366 -12.01 23.70 23.71
N GLY A 367 -11.69 23.71 22.41
CA GLY A 367 -10.61 22.87 21.88
C GLY A 367 -10.91 21.36 22.02
N PRO A 368 -9.92 20.52 22.39
CA PRO A 368 -8.60 20.88 22.90
C PRO A 368 -7.67 21.51 21.84
N GLY A 369 -6.92 22.55 22.24
CA GLY A 369 -6.07 23.34 21.32
C GLY A 369 -6.87 24.17 20.32
N ASP A 370 -6.16 24.78 19.37
CA ASP A 370 -6.70 25.64 18.30
C ASP A 370 -6.57 25.04 16.90
N ASN A 371 -5.94 23.86 16.77
CA ASN A 371 -5.84 23.16 15.50
C ASN A 371 -7.26 22.84 14.97
N PRO A 372 -7.56 23.02 13.67
CA PRO A 372 -8.87 22.71 13.11
C PRO A 372 -9.31 21.24 13.29
N ILE A 373 -8.35 20.34 13.50
CA ILE A 373 -8.56 18.94 13.81
C ILE A 373 -8.19 18.70 15.27
N ARG A 374 -9.05 18.03 16.04
CA ARG A 374 -8.83 17.69 17.45
C ARG A 374 -9.17 16.22 17.75
N VAL A 375 -8.86 15.82 18.98
CA VAL A 375 -9.38 14.57 19.57
C VAL A 375 -10.69 14.81 20.31
N GLY A 376 -11.41 13.73 20.61
CA GLY A 376 -12.64 13.76 21.40
C GLY A 376 -12.83 12.47 22.21
N LEU A 377 -13.76 12.52 23.16
CA LEU A 377 -14.21 11.33 23.91
C LEU A 377 -15.74 11.30 23.92
N ILE A 378 -16.31 10.14 23.59
CA ILE A 378 -17.73 9.84 23.75
C ILE A 378 -17.92 8.64 24.67
N TYR A 379 -19.05 8.57 25.36
CA TYR A 379 -19.34 7.50 26.33
C TYR A 379 -20.83 7.23 26.44
N ARG A 380 -21.17 6.03 26.90
CA ARG A 380 -22.53 5.61 27.22
C ARG A 380 -22.89 5.96 28.66
N ALA A 381 -23.82 6.87 28.85
CA ALA A 381 -24.22 7.38 30.17
C ALA A 381 -24.91 6.32 31.05
N SER A 382 -25.46 5.25 30.46
CA SER A 382 -25.98 4.11 31.23
C SER A 382 -24.89 3.18 31.78
N ARG A 383 -23.65 3.33 31.30
CA ARG A 383 -22.54 2.41 31.56
C ARG A 383 -21.48 3.03 32.46
N VAL A 384 -21.16 4.29 32.23
CA VAL A 384 -20.14 5.03 32.99
C VAL A 384 -20.55 6.48 33.22
N SER A 385 -20.00 7.07 34.27
CA SER A 385 -20.13 8.51 34.57
C SER A 385 -18.75 9.18 34.62
N PRO A 386 -18.60 10.40 34.07
CA PRO A 386 -17.38 11.19 34.26
C PRO A 386 -17.14 11.52 35.74
N VAL A 387 -15.87 11.57 36.14
CA VAL A 387 -15.41 11.98 37.46
C VAL A 387 -14.55 13.22 37.31
N GLY A 388 -14.95 14.32 37.94
CA GLY A 388 -14.23 15.58 37.85
C GLY A 388 -14.31 16.23 36.46
N LYS A 389 -13.44 17.21 36.22
CA LYS A 389 -13.32 17.89 34.93
C LYS A 389 -12.37 17.11 34.00
N PRO A 390 -12.57 17.17 32.68
CA PRO A 390 -11.55 16.70 31.76
C PRO A 390 -10.28 17.53 31.86
N ALA A 391 -9.16 16.93 31.47
CA ALA A 391 -7.86 17.57 31.44
C ALA A 391 -7.25 17.51 30.04
N VAL A 392 -6.47 18.52 29.70
CA VAL A 392 -5.77 18.65 28.42
C VAL A 392 -4.29 18.99 28.64
N LEU A 393 -3.43 18.61 27.69
CA LEU A 393 -1.99 18.93 27.73
C LEU A 393 -1.60 19.84 26.57
N GLU A 394 -1.50 21.14 26.85
CA GLU A 394 -1.07 22.14 25.87
C GLU A 394 0.45 22.40 25.96
N GLY A 395 1.00 23.08 24.94
CA GLY A 395 2.40 23.50 24.91
C GLY A 395 3.36 22.48 24.29
N GLY A 396 4.60 22.92 24.07
CA GLY A 396 5.61 22.12 23.36
C GLY A 396 5.10 21.63 22.00
N PRO A 397 5.22 20.33 21.67
CA PRO A 397 4.77 19.79 20.39
C PRO A 397 3.25 19.84 20.22
N PHE A 398 2.48 19.95 21.30
CA PHE A 398 1.01 20.05 21.27
C PHE A 398 0.51 21.47 20.93
N ALA A 399 1.40 22.47 20.89
CA ALA A 399 1.03 23.82 20.48
C ALA A 399 0.94 23.97 18.95
N ALA A 400 1.77 23.25 18.20
CA ALA A 400 1.90 23.48 16.75
C ALA A 400 1.77 22.22 15.88
N HIS A 401 1.98 21.03 16.45
CA HIS A 401 2.16 19.82 15.65
C HIS A 401 1.20 18.71 16.06
N SER A 402 1.48 18.02 17.17
CA SER A 402 0.59 16.98 17.70
C SER A 402 -0.71 17.60 18.20
N ARG A 403 -1.83 16.87 18.11
CA ARG A 403 -3.09 17.34 18.67
C ARG A 403 -3.04 17.29 20.18
N VAL A 404 -3.59 18.31 20.82
CA VAL A 404 -3.70 18.40 22.27
C VAL A 404 -4.50 17.19 22.78
N PRO A 405 -3.90 16.31 23.61
CA PRO A 405 -4.59 15.12 24.09
C PRO A 405 -5.67 15.49 25.12
N LEU A 406 -6.69 14.64 25.23
CA LEU A 406 -7.82 14.80 26.13
C LEU A 406 -7.90 13.61 27.08
N ALA A 407 -7.84 13.87 28.39
CA ALA A 407 -8.02 12.88 29.43
C ALA A 407 -9.34 13.12 30.19
N GLN A 408 -10.09 12.05 30.43
CA GLN A 408 -11.25 12.06 31.32
C GLN A 408 -11.21 10.84 32.24
N ALA A 409 -11.37 11.07 33.54
CA ALA A 409 -11.64 10.00 34.49
C ALA A 409 -13.12 9.61 34.40
N PHE A 410 -13.40 8.31 34.39
CA PHE A 410 -14.73 7.74 34.41
C PHE A 410 -14.88 6.79 35.60
N ARG A 411 -16.12 6.50 35.98
CA ARG A 411 -16.46 5.48 36.96
C ARG A 411 -17.61 4.62 36.46
N ARG A 412 -17.52 3.32 36.66
CA ARG A 412 -18.61 2.37 36.45
C ARG A 412 -19.30 2.08 37.79
N GLY A 413 -20.53 2.56 37.97
CA GLY A 413 -21.26 2.42 39.24
C GLY A 413 -20.47 3.00 40.43
N THR A 414 -20.24 2.18 41.45
CA THR A 414 -19.44 2.52 42.64
C THR A 414 -18.00 1.99 42.58
N GLY A 415 -17.56 1.52 41.41
CA GLY A 415 -16.20 1.00 41.21
C GLY A 415 -15.12 2.07 41.33
N GLN A 416 -13.86 1.65 41.19
CA GLN A 416 -12.73 2.56 41.13
C GLN A 416 -12.78 3.43 39.86
N PRO A 417 -12.31 4.69 39.89
CA PRO A 417 -12.17 5.48 38.68
C PRO A 417 -11.10 4.90 37.76
N PHE A 418 -11.27 5.09 36.45
CA PHE A 418 -10.28 4.80 35.43
C PHE A 418 -10.17 5.98 34.47
N VAL A 419 -8.99 6.23 33.91
CA VAL A 419 -8.74 7.36 33.01
C VAL A 419 -8.61 6.89 31.58
N VAL A 420 -9.35 7.52 30.66
CA VAL A 420 -9.22 7.31 29.22
C VAL A 420 -8.58 8.56 28.61
N VAL A 421 -7.53 8.36 27.82
CA VAL A 421 -6.73 9.44 27.23
C VAL A 421 -6.70 9.29 25.71
N ALA A 422 -7.39 10.20 25.01
CA ALA A 422 -7.36 10.28 23.56
C ALA A 422 -6.14 11.08 23.09
N ASN A 423 -5.41 10.57 22.10
CA ASN A 423 -4.25 11.23 21.50
C ASN A 423 -4.25 11.14 19.98
N HIS A 424 -3.60 12.11 19.33
CA HIS A 424 -3.34 12.10 17.90
C HIS A 424 -2.02 12.86 17.64
N PHE A 425 -0.93 12.12 17.46
CA PHE A 425 0.41 12.71 17.30
C PHE A 425 0.64 13.23 15.88
N LYS A 426 1.69 14.05 15.72
CA LYS A 426 2.09 14.61 14.42
C LYS A 426 2.35 13.51 13.39
N SER A 427 1.72 13.64 12.22
CA SER A 427 1.92 12.73 11.08
C SER A 427 3.36 12.66 10.56
N LYS A 428 3.70 11.55 9.89
CA LYS A 428 5.04 11.24 9.37
C LYS A 428 5.44 12.03 8.11
N GLY A 429 4.55 12.86 7.56
CA GLY A 429 4.79 13.63 6.33
C GLY A 429 5.86 14.71 6.47
N CYS A 430 6.77 14.81 5.49
CA CYS A 430 8.00 15.60 5.57
C CYS A 430 7.89 17.08 5.17
N GLY A 431 6.71 17.57 4.73
CA GLY A 431 6.53 18.89 4.09
C GLY A 431 7.46 20.00 4.59
N ASP A 432 7.33 20.38 5.86
CA ASP A 432 8.14 21.43 6.51
C ASP A 432 9.09 20.87 7.59
N ALA A 433 9.42 19.57 7.52
CA ALA A 433 10.27 18.92 8.51
C ALA A 433 11.73 19.39 8.35
N ALA A 434 12.36 19.79 9.46
CA ALA A 434 13.74 20.26 9.48
C ALA A 434 14.45 19.92 10.79
N GLY A 435 15.78 20.04 10.81
CA GLY A 435 16.59 19.75 12.00
C GLY A 435 16.38 18.32 12.48
N ASP A 436 16.06 18.15 13.76
CA ASP A 436 15.82 16.83 14.36
C ASP A 436 14.56 16.13 13.83
N ASP A 437 13.65 16.86 13.22
CA ASP A 437 12.43 16.31 12.61
C ASP A 437 12.61 15.90 11.14
N ALA A 438 13.76 16.18 10.53
CA ALA A 438 14.07 15.68 9.19
C ALA A 438 14.15 14.14 9.20
N ASP A 439 13.80 13.51 8.06
CA ASP A 439 13.93 12.06 7.92
C ASP A 439 15.40 11.65 8.02
N ARG A 440 15.69 10.73 8.95
CA ARG A 440 17.04 10.22 9.20
C ARG A 440 17.35 8.97 8.39
N GLY A 441 16.39 8.45 7.62
CA GLY A 441 16.55 7.23 6.83
C GLY A 441 16.65 5.96 7.68
N ASP A 442 16.20 6.01 8.94
CA ASP A 442 16.23 4.91 9.90
C ASP A 442 14.92 4.10 9.94
N GLY A 443 13.96 4.44 9.09
CA GLY A 443 12.63 3.82 8.99
C GLY A 443 11.54 4.53 9.78
N GLN A 444 11.85 5.58 10.55
CA GLN A 444 10.87 6.28 11.38
C GLN A 444 10.15 7.41 10.65
N GLY A 445 10.70 7.89 9.54
CA GLY A 445 10.18 9.03 8.78
C GLY A 445 10.29 10.36 9.54
N CYS A 446 9.81 11.43 8.91
CA CYS A 446 9.88 12.77 9.49
C CYS A 446 9.07 12.91 10.79
N TRP A 447 9.39 13.97 11.55
CA TRP A 447 8.74 14.33 12.81
C TRP A 447 8.90 13.31 13.93
N ASN A 448 9.86 12.39 13.85
CA ASN A 448 10.08 11.39 14.90
C ASN A 448 10.53 12.03 16.23
N ALA A 449 11.36 13.08 16.18
CA ALA A 449 11.78 13.80 17.38
C ALA A 449 10.60 14.49 18.07
N THR A 450 9.74 15.18 17.31
CA THR A 450 8.49 15.76 17.80
C THR A 450 7.54 14.71 18.39
N ARG A 451 7.33 13.57 17.71
CA ARG A 451 6.50 12.47 18.24
C ARG A 451 7.09 11.89 19.54
N THR A 452 8.41 11.78 19.63
CA THR A 452 9.11 11.30 20.83
C THR A 452 8.99 12.30 22.00
N ASP A 453 9.06 13.62 21.73
CA ASP A 453 8.81 14.64 22.76
C ASP A 453 7.34 14.64 23.21
N SER A 454 6.39 14.45 22.27
CA SER A 454 4.97 14.25 22.61
C SER A 454 4.79 13.06 23.57
N ALA A 455 5.38 11.90 23.27
CA ALA A 455 5.33 10.72 24.13
C ALA A 455 5.89 10.99 25.55
N ARG A 456 7.07 11.64 25.63
CA ARG A 456 7.71 11.98 26.90
C ARG A 456 6.86 12.90 27.77
N ARG A 457 6.30 13.95 27.17
CA ARG A 457 5.46 14.93 27.88
C ARG A 457 4.14 14.33 28.31
N LEU A 458 3.54 13.50 27.47
CA LEU A 458 2.29 12.80 27.76
C LEU A 458 2.45 11.87 28.97
N ASP A 459 3.53 11.07 29.01
CA ASP A 459 3.87 10.22 30.15
C ASP A 459 4.10 11.04 31.44
N ALA A 460 4.89 12.11 31.37
CA ALA A 460 5.14 12.99 32.51
C ALA A 460 3.86 13.65 33.05
N TRP A 461 2.98 14.10 32.15
CA TRP A 461 1.69 14.71 32.50
C TRP A 461 0.75 13.71 33.18
N LEU A 462 0.65 12.48 32.67
CA LEU A 462 -0.23 11.47 33.28
C LEU A 462 0.24 11.05 34.67
N ARG A 463 1.54 11.11 34.98
CA ARG A 463 2.06 10.88 36.34
C ARG A 463 1.63 11.95 37.35
N SER A 464 1.22 13.14 36.92
CA SER A 464 0.78 14.20 37.82
C SER A 464 -0.70 14.12 38.21
N ASP A 465 -1.40 13.04 37.83
CA ASP A 465 -2.86 12.89 37.94
C ASP A 465 -3.61 14.14 37.46
N PRO A 466 -3.58 14.43 36.14
CA PRO A 466 -4.13 15.68 35.62
C PRO A 466 -5.65 15.76 35.77
N THR A 467 -6.32 14.63 36.00
CA THR A 467 -7.76 14.56 36.28
C THR A 467 -8.12 14.80 37.75
N GLY A 468 -7.15 14.75 38.66
CA GLY A 468 -7.38 14.79 40.11
C GLY A 468 -8.24 13.63 40.63
N SER A 469 -8.25 12.49 39.93
CA SER A 469 -9.13 11.35 40.24
C SER A 469 -8.51 10.36 41.23
N GLY A 470 -7.20 10.45 41.47
CA GLY A 470 -6.42 9.49 42.25
C GLY A 470 -6.27 8.12 41.59
N SER A 471 -6.69 7.95 40.34
CA SER A 471 -6.63 6.67 39.65
C SER A 471 -5.26 6.39 39.05
N THR A 472 -4.75 5.18 39.26
CA THR A 472 -3.58 4.63 38.57
C THR A 472 -3.97 3.73 37.38
N VAL A 473 -5.28 3.53 37.17
CA VAL A 473 -5.84 2.70 36.10
C VAL A 473 -6.11 3.62 34.92
N SER A 474 -5.27 3.56 33.89
CA SER A 474 -5.39 4.43 32.73
C SER A 474 -5.06 3.72 31.44
N VAL A 475 -5.76 4.12 30.38
CA VAL A 475 -5.48 3.73 29.00
C VAL A 475 -5.20 4.98 28.18
N LEU A 476 -4.08 4.96 27.49
CA LEU A 476 -3.74 5.89 26.44
C LEU A 476 -4.01 5.22 25.09
N LEU A 477 -4.85 5.81 24.26
CA LEU A 477 -5.21 5.21 22.97
C LEU A 477 -5.48 6.26 21.89
N GLY A 478 -5.30 5.84 20.64
CA GLY A 478 -5.49 6.67 19.46
C GLY A 478 -4.32 6.57 18.49
N ASP A 479 -4.20 7.55 17.60
CA ASP A 479 -3.20 7.56 16.53
C ASP A 479 -1.88 8.19 17.00
N PHE A 480 -0.85 7.37 17.20
CA PHE A 480 0.49 7.83 17.58
C PHE A 480 1.33 8.26 16.38
N ASN A 481 0.84 8.02 15.16
CA ASN A 481 1.56 8.23 13.92
C ASN A 481 2.96 7.60 13.95
N ALA A 482 3.09 6.46 14.62
CA ALA A 482 4.35 5.77 14.81
C ALA A 482 4.11 4.26 14.93
N TYR A 483 4.96 3.48 14.27
CA TYR A 483 4.91 2.01 14.31
C TYR A 483 5.49 1.47 15.62
N ALA A 484 5.16 0.21 15.97
CA ALA A 484 5.39 -0.32 17.31
C ALA A 484 6.86 -0.27 17.80
N MET A 485 7.83 -0.36 16.89
CA MET A 485 9.26 -0.33 17.23
C MET A 485 9.90 1.06 17.13
N GLU A 486 9.13 2.09 16.79
CA GLU A 486 9.62 3.47 16.74
C GLU A 486 9.81 4.07 18.15
N ASP A 487 10.67 5.09 18.22
CA ASP A 487 11.10 5.76 19.44
C ASP A 487 9.97 6.21 20.38
N PRO A 488 8.85 6.85 19.93
CA PRO A 488 7.78 7.25 20.84
C PRO A 488 7.12 6.06 21.55
N LEU A 489 6.89 4.94 20.86
CA LEU A 489 6.26 3.75 21.44
C LEU A 489 7.24 3.00 22.34
N ARG A 490 8.52 2.93 21.95
CA ARG A 490 9.58 2.38 22.81
C ARG A 490 9.72 3.17 24.10
N LEU A 491 9.75 4.50 24.02
CA LEU A 491 9.82 5.38 25.18
C LEU A 491 8.67 5.11 26.16
N LEU A 492 7.44 4.98 25.67
CA LEU A 492 6.28 4.71 26.52
C LEU A 492 6.35 3.30 27.14
N ARG A 493 6.82 2.30 26.38
CA ARG A 493 7.04 0.95 26.92
C ARG A 493 8.13 0.93 28.00
N ASP A 494 9.22 1.64 27.79
CA ASP A 494 10.31 1.79 28.77
C ASP A 494 9.84 2.55 30.02
N ALA A 495 8.88 3.47 29.87
CA ALA A 495 8.20 4.15 30.97
C ALA A 495 7.19 3.26 31.74
N GLY A 496 6.97 2.02 31.28
CA GLY A 496 6.16 1.00 31.96
C GLY A 496 4.78 0.74 31.34
N TRP A 497 4.40 1.47 30.28
CA TRP A 497 3.13 1.24 29.58
C TRP A 497 3.16 -0.09 28.81
N ARG A 498 2.02 -0.78 28.75
CA ARG A 498 1.88 -2.09 28.10
C ARG A 498 1.01 -1.99 26.85
N ASP A 499 1.51 -2.46 25.70
CA ASP A 499 0.71 -2.59 24.47
C ASP A 499 -0.43 -3.59 24.70
N ALA A 500 -1.67 -3.14 24.51
CA ALA A 500 -2.87 -3.93 24.75
C ALA A 500 -3.00 -5.13 23.80
N LEU A 501 -2.63 -4.97 22.53
CA LEU A 501 -2.70 -6.04 21.53
C LEU A 501 -1.63 -7.10 21.82
N ALA A 502 -0.42 -6.68 22.21
CA ALA A 502 0.62 -7.61 22.68
C ALA A 502 0.20 -8.32 23.98
N GLN A 503 -0.41 -7.60 24.92
CA GLN A 503 -0.94 -8.16 26.18
C GLN A 503 -2.07 -9.17 25.96
N ALA A 504 -2.86 -8.99 24.89
CA ALA A 504 -3.90 -9.91 24.46
C ALA A 504 -3.39 -11.03 23.52
N HIS A 505 -2.09 -11.08 23.24
CA HIS A 505 -1.47 -12.04 22.32
C HIS A 505 -2.04 -11.99 20.89
N VAL A 506 -2.41 -10.80 20.42
CA VAL A 506 -2.78 -10.61 19.01
C VAL A 506 -1.51 -10.72 18.18
N GLU A 507 -1.48 -11.69 17.26
CA GLU A 507 -0.37 -11.88 16.34
C GLU A 507 -0.47 -10.92 15.16
N GLN A 508 0.66 -10.28 14.84
CA GLN A 508 0.79 -9.40 13.68
C GLN A 508 -0.40 -8.40 13.50
N PRO A 509 -0.73 -7.62 14.53
CA PRO A 509 -1.82 -6.65 14.43
C PRO A 509 -1.46 -5.49 13.50
N TYR A 510 -2.47 -4.88 12.88
CA TYR A 510 -2.34 -3.75 11.94
C TYR A 510 -3.61 -2.90 11.93
N SER A 511 -3.43 -1.59 11.85
CA SER A 511 -4.54 -0.64 11.76
C SER A 511 -4.53 0.17 10.47
N PHE A 512 -3.43 0.10 9.70
CA PHE A 512 -3.16 0.95 8.56
C PHE A 512 -2.31 0.22 7.51
N ILE A 513 -2.58 0.50 6.23
CA ILE A 513 -1.75 0.05 5.10
C ILE A 513 -1.23 1.28 4.38
N TYR A 514 0.08 1.36 4.19
CA TYR A 514 0.72 2.45 3.44
C TYR A 514 1.62 1.87 2.37
N ARG A 515 1.32 2.15 1.09
CA ARG A 515 2.08 1.65 -0.07
C ARG A 515 2.27 0.12 -0.03
N GLY A 516 1.20 -0.59 0.27
CA GLY A 516 1.19 -2.05 0.40
C GLY A 516 1.83 -2.64 1.65
N LEU A 517 2.32 -1.82 2.59
CA LEU A 517 2.93 -2.30 3.82
C LEU A 517 1.96 -2.14 4.99
N SER A 518 1.59 -3.25 5.64
CA SER A 518 0.72 -3.28 6.82
C SER A 518 1.48 -2.94 8.11
N GLY A 519 0.87 -2.14 8.98
CA GLY A 519 1.41 -1.82 10.32
C GLY A 519 0.36 -1.11 11.18
N ARG A 520 0.76 -0.69 12.39
CA ARG A 520 -0.14 0.03 13.31
C ARG A 520 0.32 1.45 13.56
N LEU A 521 -0.58 2.39 13.32
CA LEU A 521 -0.47 3.76 13.81
C LEU A 521 -1.36 4.00 15.02
N ASP A 522 -2.46 3.23 15.12
CA ASP A 522 -3.38 3.26 16.25
C ASP A 522 -2.92 2.27 17.31
N HIS A 523 -2.60 2.78 18.50
CA HIS A 523 -2.16 1.95 19.62
C HIS A 523 -3.08 2.13 20.81
N ALA A 524 -3.10 1.12 21.68
CA ALA A 524 -3.61 1.24 23.03
C ALA A 524 -2.54 0.80 24.02
N LEU A 525 -2.15 1.72 24.89
CA LEU A 525 -1.14 1.55 25.91
C LEU A 525 -1.79 1.60 27.28
N LEU A 526 -1.63 0.52 28.04
CA LEU A 526 -2.25 0.29 29.33
C LEU A 526 -1.25 0.65 30.44
N SER A 527 -1.73 1.33 31.48
CA SER A 527 -0.92 1.50 32.69
C SER A 527 -0.63 0.14 33.33
N PRO A 528 0.44 0.01 34.14
CA PRO A 528 0.74 -1.24 34.85
C PRO A 528 -0.44 -1.77 35.68
N ALA A 529 -1.28 -0.89 36.21
CA ALA A 529 -2.45 -1.28 37.00
C ALA A 529 -3.64 -1.74 36.14
N LEU A 530 -3.75 -1.26 34.89
CA LEU A 530 -4.83 -1.65 33.98
C LEU A 530 -4.48 -2.92 33.18
N ALA A 531 -3.22 -3.15 32.84
CA ALA A 531 -2.81 -4.28 32.00
C ALA A 531 -3.31 -5.66 32.46
N PRO A 532 -3.28 -6.02 33.77
CA PRO A 532 -3.81 -7.31 34.26
C PRO A 532 -5.33 -7.45 34.15
N LEU A 533 -6.04 -6.34 33.96
CA LEU A 533 -7.49 -6.27 33.86
C LEU A 533 -7.98 -6.43 32.42
N LEU A 534 -7.07 -6.45 31.43
CA LEU A 534 -7.42 -6.73 30.04
C LEU A 534 -7.99 -8.16 29.91
N ARG A 535 -9.04 -8.28 29.11
CA ARG A 535 -9.73 -9.55 28.81
C ARG A 535 -9.79 -9.83 27.31
N GLY A 536 -9.57 -8.83 26.47
CA GLY A 536 -9.40 -8.98 25.03
C GLY A 536 -9.08 -7.65 24.37
N ALA A 537 -8.41 -7.73 23.23
CA ALA A 537 -8.17 -6.60 22.34
C ALA A 537 -8.35 -7.09 20.90
N ALA A 538 -8.92 -6.26 20.04
CA ALA A 538 -9.12 -6.58 18.63
C ALA A 538 -9.14 -5.31 17.78
N GLU A 539 -8.68 -5.43 16.54
CA GLU A 539 -8.87 -4.47 15.46
C GLU A 539 -9.99 -5.00 14.55
N TRP A 540 -10.79 -4.11 13.97
CA TRP A 540 -11.82 -4.51 12.99
C TRP A 540 -11.41 -4.08 11.58
N HIS A 541 -10.98 -5.04 10.74
CA HIS A 541 -10.38 -4.78 9.43
C HIS A 541 -11.37 -4.39 8.31
N ILE A 542 -12.22 -3.39 8.57
CA ILE A 542 -13.21 -2.83 7.63
C ILE A 542 -12.65 -1.66 6.81
N ASN A 543 -11.51 -1.10 7.20
CA ASN A 543 -11.00 0.17 6.69
C ASN A 543 -9.66 0.00 5.97
N ALA A 544 -8.63 -0.50 6.65
CA ALA A 544 -7.27 -0.55 6.09
C ALA A 544 -7.16 -1.46 4.86
N ASP A 545 -7.92 -2.57 4.86
CA ASP A 545 -7.97 -3.51 3.74
C ASP A 545 -8.92 -3.11 2.61
N SER A 546 -9.78 -2.12 2.85
CA SER A 546 -10.81 -1.70 1.89
C SER A 546 -10.23 -0.66 0.91
N PRO A 547 -10.52 -0.76 -0.40
CA PRO A 547 -10.11 0.26 -1.36
C PRO A 547 -10.64 1.65 -0.99
N ASP A 548 -9.89 2.70 -1.34
CA ASP A 548 -10.29 4.10 -1.12
C ASP A 548 -11.67 4.42 -1.68
N ALA A 549 -11.98 3.88 -2.86
CA ALA A 549 -13.24 4.11 -3.55
C ALA A 549 -14.46 3.68 -2.71
N ASP A 550 -14.28 2.73 -1.77
CA ASP A 550 -15.36 2.22 -0.92
C ASP A 550 -15.82 3.24 0.10
N GLY A 551 -14.98 4.25 0.36
CA GLY A 551 -15.24 5.35 1.26
C GLY A 551 -16.36 6.26 0.77
N TYR A 552 -16.66 7.27 1.56
CA TYR A 552 -17.87 8.10 1.39
C TYR A 552 -17.84 9.05 0.18
N ARG A 553 -16.69 9.18 -0.51
CA ARG A 553 -16.49 10.15 -1.60
C ARG A 553 -16.78 9.61 -3.00
N GLU A 554 -16.56 8.32 -3.23
CA GLU A 554 -16.57 7.73 -4.57
C GLU A 554 -17.71 6.70 -4.68
N ARG A 555 -17.40 5.41 -4.62
CA ARG A 555 -18.40 4.33 -4.71
C ARG A 555 -19.35 4.31 -3.52
N ASN A 556 -18.88 4.71 -2.33
CA ASN A 556 -19.67 4.74 -1.10
C ASN A 556 -20.34 3.39 -0.81
N LEU A 557 -19.53 2.35 -0.61
CA LEU A 557 -20.02 1.01 -0.29
C LEU A 557 -20.85 1.05 1.01
N PRO A 558 -22.14 0.66 1.01
CA PRO A 558 -22.97 0.77 2.21
C PRO A 558 -22.44 -0.07 3.38
N GLY A 559 -22.63 0.43 4.61
CA GLY A 559 -22.18 -0.23 5.83
C GLY A 559 -20.90 0.39 6.39
N PRO A 560 -20.10 -0.36 7.17
CA PRO A 560 -18.96 0.19 7.89
C PRO A 560 -17.68 0.34 7.04
N TRP A 561 -17.68 -0.21 5.81
CA TRP A 561 -16.51 -0.29 4.94
C TRP A 561 -15.90 1.07 4.63
N ARG A 562 -14.57 1.19 4.79
CA ARG A 562 -13.81 2.42 4.52
C ARG A 562 -14.51 3.66 5.12
N SER A 563 -14.92 3.52 6.38
CA SER A 563 -15.43 4.63 7.20
C SER A 563 -14.33 5.56 7.67
N SER A 564 -13.10 5.04 7.68
CA SER A 564 -11.84 5.74 7.82
C SER A 564 -10.77 5.02 7.01
N ASP A 565 -9.60 5.61 6.93
CA ASP A 565 -8.36 4.98 6.50
C ASP A 565 -7.67 4.11 7.57
N HIS A 566 -8.11 4.21 8.83
CA HIS A 566 -7.63 3.40 9.94
C HIS A 566 -8.69 2.42 10.44
N ASP A 567 -8.30 1.20 10.79
CA ASP A 567 -9.19 0.24 11.43
C ASP A 567 -9.49 0.64 12.89
N PRO A 568 -10.75 0.53 13.36
CA PRO A 568 -11.06 0.81 14.76
C PRO A 568 -10.57 -0.30 15.68
N LEU A 569 -10.13 0.11 16.87
CA LEU A 569 -9.64 -0.77 17.93
C LEU A 569 -10.67 -0.89 19.06
N LEU A 570 -10.88 -2.10 19.57
CA LEU A 570 -11.76 -2.41 20.70
C LEU A 570 -11.02 -3.18 21.79
N LEU A 571 -11.15 -2.71 23.03
CA LEU A 571 -10.57 -3.32 24.23
C LEU A 571 -11.67 -3.72 25.20
N GLY A 572 -11.48 -4.84 25.87
CA GLY A 572 -12.37 -5.34 26.91
C GLY A 572 -11.64 -5.49 28.24
N PHE A 573 -12.22 -4.96 29.31
CA PHE A 573 -11.64 -4.94 30.66
C PHE A 573 -12.60 -5.48 31.71
N GLU A 574 -12.03 -6.00 32.79
CA GLU A 574 -12.76 -6.35 34.02
C GLU A 574 -12.47 -5.30 35.10
N LEU A 575 -13.44 -4.41 35.38
CA LEU A 575 -13.29 -3.24 36.27
C LEU A 575 -14.40 -3.08 37.31
#